data_AF-A0A660SX29-F1
#
_entry.id   AF-A0A660SX29-F1
#
_cell.length_a   1.000
_cell.length_b   1.000
_cell.length_c   1.000
_cell.angle_alpha   90.00
_cell.angle_beta   90.00
_cell.angle_gamma   90.00
#
_symmetry.space_group_name_H-M   'P 1'
#
loop_
_entity.id
_entity.type
_entity.pdbx_description
1 polymer ?
#
loop_
_entity_poly.entity_id
_entity_poly.type
_entity_poly.pdbx_seq_one_letter_code
_entity_poly.pdbx_strand_id
1 'polypeptide(L)'
;VQSGSFVAHEDSVDMSISWQGMKNLFSKESFIWLKMSGRGIVIINAFGALYPVDVDGEYIVDTGNIAAFEDTLEYKITRAGKSLISSFLGGEGLVSRFSGKGRIWCQTHADRVFGKSLTPYLRPKSK
;
A
#
# COMPACT_ATOMS: atom_id res chain seq x y z
N VAL A 1 -3.11 2.42 -7.43
CA VAL A 1 -2.06 1.38 -7.50
C VAL A 1 -0.89 1.80 -6.63
N GLN A 2 -0.31 0.91 -5.81
CA GLN A 2 0.91 1.18 -5.06
C GLN A 2 2.09 1.29 -6.06
N SER A 3 2.94 2.31 -5.92
CA SER A 3 4.10 2.50 -6.82
C SER A 3 5.01 1.26 -6.93
N GLY A 4 5.26 0.53 -5.84
CA GLY A 4 6.04 -0.71 -5.85
C GLY A 4 5.38 -1.90 -6.54
N SER A 5 4.06 -1.82 -6.78
CA SER A 5 3.27 -2.84 -7.49
C SER A 5 3.05 -2.50 -8.97
N PHE A 6 3.50 -1.35 -9.45
CA PHE A 6 3.30 -0.94 -10.83
C PHE A 6 4.35 -1.59 -11.76
N VAL A 7 3.90 -2.12 -12.90
CA VAL A 7 4.78 -2.71 -13.94
C VAL A 7 4.68 -1.93 -15.25
N ALA A 8 3.49 -1.82 -15.82
CA ALA A 8 3.26 -1.17 -17.11
C ALA A 8 1.79 -0.77 -17.28
N HIS A 9 1.50 0.13 -18.23
CA HIS A 9 0.14 0.41 -18.71
C HIS A 9 0.17 0.72 -20.21
N GLU A 10 -0.98 0.60 -20.88
CA GLU A 10 -1.17 1.07 -22.26
C GLU A 10 -1.15 2.60 -22.34
N ASP A 11 -0.74 3.15 -23.49
CA ASP A 11 -0.67 4.60 -23.74
C ASP A 11 -2.02 5.32 -23.55
N SER A 12 -3.14 4.61 -23.67
CA SER A 12 -4.50 5.14 -23.46
C SER A 12 -4.91 5.26 -21.99
N VAL A 13 -4.03 4.90 -21.06
CA VAL A 13 -4.22 5.04 -19.61
C VAL A 13 -3.38 6.21 -19.10
N ASP A 14 -4.05 7.20 -18.52
CA ASP A 14 -3.41 8.31 -17.85
C ASP A 14 -2.93 7.88 -16.46
N MET A 15 -1.65 8.14 -16.16
CA MET A 15 -1.07 7.97 -14.83
C MET A 15 -0.75 9.32 -14.19
N SER A 16 -1.17 9.48 -12.94
CA SER A 16 -0.75 10.60 -12.09
C SER A 16 -0.36 10.13 -10.70
N ILE A 17 0.46 10.91 -10.01
CA ILE A 17 0.75 10.67 -8.60
C ILE A 17 -0.41 11.22 -7.78
N SER A 18 -1.06 10.35 -7.01
CA SER A 18 -2.10 10.76 -6.08
C SER A 18 -1.47 11.35 -4.81
N TRP A 19 -1.30 12.66 -4.80
CA TRP A 19 -0.78 13.39 -3.65
C TRP A 19 -1.80 13.43 -2.50
N GLN A 20 -1.50 12.78 -1.38
CA GLN A 20 -2.34 12.83 -0.16
C GLN A 20 -1.81 13.82 0.91
N GLY A 21 -0.99 14.79 0.49
CA GLY A 21 -0.45 15.82 1.39
C GLY A 21 0.86 15.45 2.10
N MET A 22 1.41 16.42 2.84
CA MET A 22 2.65 16.27 3.62
C MET A 22 2.60 15.21 4.73
N LYS A 23 1.42 14.65 5.05
CA LYS A 23 1.30 13.60 6.09
C LYS A 23 2.07 12.32 5.74
N ASN A 24 2.26 12.02 4.45
CA ASN A 24 3.07 10.88 3.98
C ASN A 24 4.58 11.17 3.95
N LEU A 25 4.99 12.46 4.02
CA LEU A 25 6.40 12.86 4.05
C LEU A 25 7.01 12.77 5.47
N PHE A 26 6.19 12.83 6.52
CA PHE A 26 6.65 12.71 7.91
C PHE A 26 6.53 11.29 8.47
N SER A 27 5.87 10.38 7.75
CA SER A 27 6.04 8.96 8.00
C SER A 27 7.38 8.54 7.39
N LYS A 28 8.22 7.83 8.12
CA LYS A 28 9.40 7.15 7.55
C LYS A 28 9.02 6.06 6.52
N GLU A 29 7.74 5.99 6.15
CA GLU A 29 7.11 5.05 5.24
C GLU A 29 6.52 5.84 4.08
N SER A 30 7.24 5.89 2.96
CA SER A 30 6.82 6.64 1.77
C SER A 30 5.95 5.76 0.86
N PHE A 31 4.68 5.60 1.21
CA PHE A 31 3.71 5.01 0.30
C PHE A 31 3.29 6.05 -0.75
N ILE A 32 3.69 5.81 -2.00
CA ILE A 32 3.28 6.61 -3.16
C ILE A 32 2.19 5.84 -3.90
N TRP A 33 1.03 6.48 -4.02
CA TRP A 33 -0.11 5.98 -4.77
C TRP A 33 -0.12 6.57 -6.17
N LEU A 34 -0.20 5.70 -7.17
CA LEU A 34 -0.41 6.05 -8.57
C LEU A 34 -1.90 5.94 -8.88
N LYS A 35 -2.50 7.04 -9.34
CA LYS A 35 -3.86 7.09 -9.86
C LYS A 35 -3.82 6.79 -11.36
N MET A 36 -4.59 5.79 -11.76
CA MET A 36 -4.76 5.39 -13.16
C MET A 36 -6.17 5.75 -13.59
N SER A 37 -6.33 6.36 -14.76
CA SER A 37 -7.64 6.69 -15.34
C SER A 37 -7.63 6.51 -16.86
N GLY A 38 -8.80 6.33 -17.47
CA GLY A 38 -8.93 6.07 -18.90
C GLY A 38 -9.34 4.63 -19.19
N ARG A 39 -9.08 4.16 -20.41
CA ARG A 39 -9.46 2.82 -20.87
C ARG A 39 -8.26 2.12 -21.49
N GLY A 40 -7.86 1.02 -20.88
CA GLY A 40 -6.76 0.19 -21.36
C GLY A 40 -6.33 -0.82 -20.31
N ILE A 41 -5.26 -1.55 -20.61
CA ILE A 41 -4.67 -2.55 -19.73
C ILE A 41 -3.64 -1.90 -18.81
N VAL A 42 -3.68 -2.26 -17.53
CA VAL A 42 -2.64 -1.96 -16.53
C VAL A 42 -2.11 -3.28 -16.00
N ILE A 43 -0.79 -3.43 -15.97
CA ILE A 43 -0.08 -4.57 -15.40
C ILE A 43 0.45 -4.16 -14.03
N ILE A 44 0.08 -4.94 -13.02
CA ILE A 44 0.59 -4.81 -11.66
C ILE A 44 1.17 -6.13 -11.19
N ASN A 45 2.08 -6.07 -10.22
CA ASN A 45 2.61 -7.24 -9.52
C ASN A 45 2.26 -7.21 -8.02
N ALA A 46 2.42 -8.36 -7.38
CA ALA A 46 2.34 -8.51 -5.93
C ALA A 46 3.65 -9.10 -5.41
N PHE A 47 3.96 -8.82 -4.15
CA PHE A 47 4.90 -9.63 -3.41
C PHE A 47 4.19 -10.84 -2.80
N GLY A 48 4.50 -12.02 -3.31
CA GLY A 48 3.72 -13.24 -3.04
C GLY A 48 2.51 -13.37 -3.97
N ALA A 49 1.36 -13.73 -3.42
CA ALA A 49 0.12 -13.90 -4.18
C ALA A 49 -0.73 -12.62 -4.15
N LEU A 50 -1.37 -12.31 -5.29
CA LEU A 50 -2.36 -11.24 -5.40
C LEU A 50 -3.77 -11.84 -5.22
N TYR A 51 -4.60 -11.23 -4.38
CA TYR A 51 -5.99 -11.66 -4.19
C TYR A 51 -6.93 -10.47 -4.06
N PRO A 52 -8.15 -10.55 -4.64
CA PRO A 52 -9.14 -9.50 -4.51
C PRO A 52 -9.88 -9.60 -3.17
N VAL A 53 -10.27 -8.44 -2.63
CA VAL A 53 -11.19 -8.28 -1.51
C VAL A 53 -12.29 -7.34 -1.95
N ASP A 54 -13.52 -7.86 -2.01
CA ASP A 54 -14.71 -7.04 -2.22
C ASP A 54 -15.10 -6.38 -0.90
N VAL A 55 -15.25 -5.06 -0.93
CA VAL A 55 -15.61 -4.22 0.21
C VAL A 55 -17.03 -3.69 0.01
N ASP A 56 -17.86 -3.89 1.03
CA ASP A 56 -19.18 -3.25 1.16
C ASP A 56 -19.33 -2.84 2.64
N GLY A 57 -19.01 -1.58 2.94
CA GLY A 57 -18.90 -1.08 4.31
C GLY A 57 -17.46 -0.70 4.66
N GLU A 58 -16.91 -1.24 5.75
CA GLU A 58 -15.55 -0.94 6.24
C GLU A 58 -14.61 -2.14 6.06
N TYR A 59 -13.36 -1.86 5.67
CA TYR A 59 -12.29 -2.86 5.65
C TYR A 59 -10.97 -2.27 6.14
N ILE A 60 -10.26 -3.00 7.00
CA ILE A 60 -8.97 -2.58 7.56
C ILE A 60 -7.92 -3.62 7.18
N VAL A 61 -6.77 -3.14 6.67
CA VAL A 61 -5.66 -3.99 6.23
C VAL A 61 -4.32 -3.31 6.52
N ASP A 62 -3.25 -4.08 6.68
CA ASP A 62 -1.89 -3.51 6.74
C ASP A 62 -1.61 -2.75 5.43
N THR A 63 -1.09 -1.53 5.56
CA THR A 63 -0.80 -0.66 4.42
C THR A 63 0.21 -1.30 3.45
N GLY A 64 1.16 -2.09 3.98
CA GLY A 64 2.15 -2.80 3.16
C GLY A 64 1.57 -3.96 2.34
N ASN A 65 0.34 -4.38 2.60
CA ASN A 65 -0.30 -5.51 1.95
C ASN A 65 -1.25 -5.09 0.82
N ILE A 66 -1.27 -3.82 0.41
CA ILE A 66 -2.16 -3.32 -0.65
C ILE A 66 -1.37 -3.11 -1.94
N ALA A 67 -1.76 -3.80 -3.00
CA ALA A 67 -1.21 -3.58 -4.34
C ALA A 67 -2.01 -2.52 -5.12
N ALA A 68 -3.35 -2.54 -5.03
CA ALA A 68 -4.24 -1.58 -5.68
C ALA A 68 -5.61 -1.53 -5.00
N PHE A 69 -6.39 -0.50 -5.29
CA PHE A 69 -7.80 -0.39 -4.88
C PHE A 69 -8.54 0.54 -5.84
N GLU A 70 -9.85 0.37 -5.92
CA GLU A 70 -10.75 1.22 -6.71
C GLU A 70 -10.93 2.59 -6.06
N ASP A 71 -11.06 3.64 -6.88
CA ASP A 71 -11.24 5.02 -6.41
C ASP A 71 -12.64 5.31 -5.82
N THR A 72 -13.56 4.35 -5.93
CA THR A 72 -14.87 4.36 -5.27
C THR A 72 -14.77 4.17 -3.76
N LEU A 73 -13.62 3.70 -3.26
CA LEU A 73 -13.36 3.52 -1.82
C LEU A 73 -12.72 4.77 -1.22
N GLU A 74 -13.26 5.23 -0.10
CA GLU A 74 -12.59 6.21 0.74
C GLU A 74 -11.43 5.55 1.47
N TYR A 75 -10.24 6.15 1.40
CA TYR A 75 -9.01 5.62 1.97
C TYR A 75 -8.43 6.53 3.04
N LYS A 76 -8.07 5.97 4.20
CA LYS A 76 -7.38 6.67 5.29
C LYS A 76 -6.28 5.81 5.90
N ILE A 77 -5.08 6.37 6.04
CA ILE A 77 -4.02 5.77 6.86
C ILE A 77 -4.28 6.11 8.32
N THR A 78 -4.37 5.09 9.16
CA THR A 78 -4.53 5.21 10.61
C THR A 78 -3.49 4.38 11.35
N ARG A 79 -3.29 4.63 12.64
CA ARG A 79 -2.44 3.78 13.48
C ARG A 79 -3.24 2.57 13.97
N ALA A 80 -2.60 1.41 14.08
CA ALA A 80 -3.26 0.18 14.55
C ALA A 80 -3.74 0.31 16.01
N GLY A 81 -3.05 1.10 16.84
CA GLY A 81 -3.39 1.33 18.26
C GLY A 81 -3.68 2.79 18.63
N LYS A 82 -4.33 2.97 19.79
CA LYS A 82 -4.67 4.30 20.36
C LYS A 82 -3.44 5.13 20.78
N SER A 83 -2.28 4.49 20.97
CA SER A 83 -1.03 5.14 21.40
C SER A 83 0.14 4.81 20.48
N LEU A 84 1.14 5.71 20.43
CA LEU A 84 2.42 5.49 19.75
C LEU A 84 3.16 4.27 20.30
N ILE A 85 3.04 4.02 21.61
CA ILE A 85 3.69 2.90 22.30
C ILE A 85 3.03 1.58 21.91
N SER A 86 1.69 1.52 21.83
CA SER A 86 0.98 0.28 21.47
C SER A 86 1.19 -0.13 20.02
N SER A 87 1.25 0.83 19.09
CA SER A 87 1.49 0.54 17.66
C SER A 87 2.95 0.14 17.41
N PHE A 88 3.90 0.65 18.21
CA PHE A 88 5.30 0.26 18.13
C PHE A 88 5.57 -1.12 18.76
N LEU A 89 4.97 -1.41 19.92
CA LEU A 89 5.13 -2.69 20.62
C LEU A 89 4.41 -3.86 19.93
N GLY A 90 3.32 -3.60 19.21
CA GLY A 90 2.61 -4.61 18.42
C GLY A 90 3.28 -4.95 17.08
N GLY A 91 4.34 -4.23 16.68
CA GLY A 91 5.01 -4.41 15.38
C GLY A 91 4.23 -3.90 14.16
N GLU A 92 2.92 -3.71 14.29
CA GLU A 92 2.00 -3.19 13.28
C GLU A 92 1.93 -1.65 13.34
N GLY A 93 2.72 -1.00 12.49
CA GLY A 93 2.84 0.47 12.48
C GLY A 93 1.57 1.20 12.03
N LEU A 94 1.31 1.16 10.72
CA LEU A 94 0.22 1.89 10.05
C LEU A 94 -0.73 0.93 9.33
N VAL A 95 -2.03 1.06 9.61
CA VAL A 95 -3.08 0.33 8.90
C VAL A 95 -3.82 1.26 7.95
N SER A 96 -4.31 0.70 6.87
CA SER A 96 -5.17 1.38 5.91
C SER A 96 -6.61 0.98 6.18
N ARG A 97 -7.44 1.99 6.43
CA ARG A 97 -8.89 1.85 6.59
C ARG A 97 -9.56 2.30 5.30
N PHE A 98 -10.40 1.42 4.78
CA PHE A 98 -11.25 1.67 3.62
C PHE A 98 -12.71 1.73 4.04
N SER A 99 -13.48 2.61 3.40
CA SER A 99 -14.94 2.65 3.52
C SER A 99 -15.62 2.89 2.18
N GLY A 100 -16.78 2.28 1.98
CA GLY A 100 -17.58 2.42 0.76
C GLY A 100 -17.85 1.07 0.09
N LYS A 101 -18.01 1.09 -1.24
CA LYS A 101 -18.24 -0.11 -2.04
C LYS A 101 -17.29 -0.16 -3.23
N GLY A 102 -16.54 -1.25 -3.33
CA GLY A 102 -15.52 -1.43 -4.36
C GLY A 102 -14.58 -2.59 -4.03
N ARG A 103 -13.45 -2.64 -4.72
CA ARG A 103 -12.48 -3.73 -4.62
C ARG A 103 -11.10 -3.24 -4.24
N ILE A 104 -10.43 -4.04 -3.41
CA ILE A 104 -9.01 -3.92 -3.08
C ILE A 104 -8.29 -5.16 -3.62
N TRP A 105 -7.10 -4.98 -4.17
CA TRP A 105 -6.19 -6.08 -4.48
C TRP A 105 -5.08 -6.10 -3.44
N CYS A 106 -5.06 -7.16 -2.65
CA CYS A 106 -4.11 -7.38 -1.58
C CYS A 106 -2.98 -8.32 -2.02
N GLN A 107 -1.82 -8.17 -1.40
CA GLN A 107 -0.67 -9.04 -1.54
C GLN A 107 -0.40 -9.79 -0.24
N THR A 108 0.05 -11.05 -0.34
CA THR A 108 0.26 -11.89 0.84
C THR A 108 1.51 -11.55 1.65
N HIS A 109 2.50 -10.89 1.03
CA HIS A 109 3.73 -10.49 1.71
C HIS A 109 3.93 -8.99 1.64
N ALA A 110 4.38 -8.40 2.75
CA ALA A 110 4.83 -7.02 2.82
C ALA A 110 6.35 -6.96 2.56
N ASP A 111 6.74 -6.32 1.47
CA ASP A 111 8.13 -6.11 1.05
C ASP A 111 8.98 -5.49 2.17
N ARG A 112 8.42 -4.52 2.90
CA ARG A 112 9.07 -3.84 4.02
C ARG A 112 9.36 -4.77 5.19
N VAL A 113 8.40 -5.62 5.55
CA VAL A 113 8.57 -6.56 6.68
C VAL A 113 9.66 -7.57 6.33
N PHE A 114 9.63 -8.07 5.09
CA PHE A 114 10.66 -8.97 4.58
C PHE A 114 12.05 -8.30 4.49
N GLY A 115 12.13 -7.08 3.96
CA GLY A 115 13.40 -6.34 3.90
C GLY A 115 13.99 -6.08 5.28
N LYS A 116 13.15 -5.69 6.26
CA LYS A 116 13.57 -5.52 7.66
C LYS A 116 14.04 -6.81 8.30
N SER A 117 13.36 -7.93 8.06
CA SER A 117 13.78 -9.22 8.62
C SER A 117 15.07 -9.73 7.98
N LEU A 118 15.32 -9.40 6.71
CA LEU A 118 16.57 -9.74 6.02
C LEU A 118 17.76 -8.87 6.45
N THR A 119 17.52 -7.61 6.81
CA THR A 119 18.55 -6.59 7.08
C THR A 119 19.67 -7.03 8.04
N PRO A 120 19.40 -7.70 9.18
CA PRO A 120 20.45 -8.15 10.11
C PRO A 120 21.44 -9.14 9.51
N TYR A 121 21.05 -9.83 8.43
CA TYR A 121 21.85 -10.84 7.74
C TYR A 121 22.61 -10.28 6.53
N LEU A 122 22.33 -9.03 6.12
CA LEU A 122 23.00 -8.39 5.00
C LEU A 122 24.35 -7.81 5.46
N ARG A 123 25.35 -7.87 4.57
CA ARG A 123 26.63 -7.20 4.81
C ARG A 123 26.37 -5.69 4.94
N PRO A 124 27.00 -5.00 5.91
CA PRO A 124 26.96 -3.55 5.97
C PRO A 124 27.43 -2.98 4.62
N LYS A 125 26.72 -1.99 4.10
CA LYS A 125 27.14 -1.28 2.89
C LYS A 125 28.53 -0.68 3.16
N SER A 126 29.56 -1.10 2.42
CA SER A 126 30.86 -0.43 2.54
C SER A 126 30.70 1.01 2.05
N LYS A 127 31.28 1.94 2.79
CA LYS A 127 31.33 3.35 2.39
C LYS A 127 32.20 3.51 1.15
#